data_AF-A0ABD2T338-F1
#
_entry.id   AF-A0ABD2T338-F1
#
_cell.length_a   1.000
_cell.length_b   1.000
_cell.length_c   1.000
_cell.angle_alpha   90.00
_cell.angle_beta   90.00
_cell.angle_gamma   90.00
#
_symmetry.space_group_name_H-M   'P 1'
#
loop_
_entity.id
_entity.type
_entity.pdbx_description
1 polymer ?
#
loop_
_entity_poly.entity_id
_entity_poly.type
_entity_poly.pdbx_seq_one_letter_code
_entity_poly.pdbx_strand_id
1 'polypeptide(L)'
;MDPEDCKLLLHEVYRFFKGLNMKIRYYIPILLVDQEELIRIHKKSILGSTIYEKFELDAVNYVSKSIQRGENVEVVKEVEQLPPGRKVRAVLLLYGFPKLAIGSTLAHELMHAWMRIQGYRGLALNIAEGLSQVMAHKWLEWQSFTGNDYMKGTSEKTQFLRNLKEFMKDGIERRYSEAYGHGFREAKWAVERYGLRYTLKHIARKGSLPE
;
A
#
# COMPACT_ATOMS: atom_id res chain seq x y z
N MET A 1 -10.60 -4.47 -8.98
CA MET A 1 -11.40 -3.32 -8.53
C MET A 1 -11.35 -2.28 -9.63
N ASP A 2 -12.49 -1.66 -9.97
CA ASP A 2 -12.55 -0.63 -11.01
C ASP A 2 -11.94 0.69 -10.50
N PRO A 3 -11.34 1.55 -11.37
CA PRO A 3 -10.95 2.91 -11.03
C PRO A 3 -12.00 3.74 -10.26
N GLU A 4 -13.30 3.58 -10.54
CA GLU A 4 -14.37 4.32 -9.86
C GLU A 4 -14.45 3.98 -8.36
N ASP A 5 -14.35 2.70 -8.01
CA ASP A 5 -14.34 2.20 -6.63
C ASP A 5 -13.06 2.58 -5.87
N CYS A 6 -11.98 2.85 -6.61
CA CYS A 6 -10.68 3.17 -6.02
C CYS A 6 -10.76 4.42 -5.14
N LYS A 7 -11.51 5.45 -5.54
CA LYS A 7 -11.63 6.72 -4.80
C LYS A 7 -12.06 6.52 -3.35
N LEU A 8 -13.04 5.65 -3.10
CA LEU A 8 -13.51 5.33 -1.75
C LEU A 8 -12.43 4.62 -0.93
N LEU A 9 -11.72 3.68 -1.54
CA LEU A 9 -10.59 3.00 -0.91
C LEU A 9 -9.45 3.97 -0.57
N LEU A 10 -9.12 4.91 -1.47
CA LEU A 10 -8.10 5.94 -1.20
C LEU A 10 -8.46 6.74 0.07
N HIS A 11 -9.71 7.16 0.17
CA HIS A 11 -10.21 7.88 1.35
C HIS A 11 -10.14 7.03 2.63
N GLU A 12 -10.44 5.74 2.55
CA GLU A 12 -10.29 4.80 3.67
C GLU A 12 -8.84 4.68 4.13
N VAL A 13 -7.89 4.48 3.21
CA VAL A 13 -6.46 4.38 3.57
C VAL A 13 -5.96 5.71 4.16
N TYR A 14 -6.34 6.86 3.59
CA TYR A 14 -5.98 8.15 4.20
C TYR A 14 -6.59 8.36 5.59
N ARG A 15 -7.81 7.87 5.85
CA ARG A 15 -8.40 7.88 7.21
C ARG A 15 -7.60 7.00 8.17
N PHE A 16 -7.15 5.83 7.73
CA PHE A 16 -6.28 4.96 8.51
C PHE A 16 -4.97 5.68 8.91
N PHE A 17 -4.25 6.28 7.95
CA PHE A 17 -3.04 7.07 8.24
C PHE A 17 -3.32 8.27 9.16
N LYS A 18 -4.45 8.97 8.95
CA LYS A 18 -4.87 10.07 9.83
C LYS A 18 -5.11 9.60 11.27
N GLY A 19 -5.71 8.42 11.46
CA GLY A 19 -5.93 7.81 12.77
C GLY A 19 -4.63 7.48 13.51
N LEU A 20 -3.56 7.17 12.77
CA LEU A 20 -2.21 6.97 13.31
C LEU A 20 -1.43 8.27 13.54
N ASN A 21 -2.09 9.43 13.38
CA ASN A 21 -1.47 10.76 13.41
C ASN A 21 -0.38 10.96 12.34
N MET A 22 -0.49 10.25 11.22
CA MET A 22 0.44 10.27 10.09
C MET A 22 -0.23 10.89 8.85
N LYS A 23 -0.83 12.07 9.00
CA LYS A 23 -1.53 12.76 7.90
C LYS A 23 -0.58 13.02 6.72
N ILE A 24 -0.95 12.53 5.54
CA ILE A 24 -0.30 12.86 4.28
C ILE A 24 -0.97 14.14 3.75
N ARG A 25 -0.33 15.29 3.93
CA ARG A 25 -0.82 16.60 3.45
C ARG A 25 -0.33 16.93 2.03
N TYR A 26 0.39 16.02 1.41
CA TYR A 26 0.98 16.16 0.10
C TYR A 26 0.05 15.50 -0.92
N TYR A 27 -0.30 16.20 -1.99
CA TYR A 27 -1.03 15.56 -3.09
C TYR A 27 -0.10 14.60 -3.83
N ILE A 28 -0.45 13.32 -3.84
CA ILE A 28 0.27 12.26 -4.54
C ILE A 28 -0.72 11.61 -5.51
N PRO A 29 -0.48 11.67 -6.83
CA PRO A 29 -1.26 10.88 -7.80
C PRO A 29 -1.20 9.40 -7.43
N ILE A 30 -2.37 8.77 -7.28
CA ILE A 30 -2.49 7.33 -7.08
C ILE A 30 -3.09 6.74 -8.36
N LEU A 31 -2.30 5.94 -9.07
CA LEU A 31 -2.62 5.48 -10.42
C LEU A 31 -2.79 3.96 -10.42
N LEU A 32 -3.92 3.48 -10.91
CA LEU A 32 -4.09 2.07 -11.24
C LEU A 32 -3.42 1.81 -12.58
N VAL A 33 -2.46 0.91 -12.64
CA VAL A 33 -1.68 0.60 -13.85
C VAL A 33 -1.78 -0.88 -14.15
N ASP A 34 -1.60 -1.28 -15.40
CA ASP A 34 -1.58 -2.69 -15.74
C ASP A 34 -0.18 -3.30 -15.58
N GLN A 35 -0.08 -4.60 -15.84
CA GLN A 35 1.15 -5.33 -15.67
C GLN A 35 2.22 -4.92 -16.70
N GLU A 36 1.81 -4.58 -17.93
CA GLU A 36 2.73 -4.12 -18.98
C GLU A 36 3.45 -2.83 -18.55
N GLU A 37 2.71 -1.89 -17.98
CA GLU A 37 3.26 -0.62 -17.51
C GLU A 37 4.21 -0.81 -16.31
N LEU A 38 3.88 -1.67 -15.35
CA LEU A 38 4.78 -1.97 -14.23
C LEU A 38 6.06 -2.67 -14.69
N ILE A 39 5.95 -3.59 -15.65
CA ILE A 39 7.12 -4.25 -16.25
C ILE A 39 7.95 -3.23 -17.03
N ARG A 40 7.32 -2.29 -17.76
CA ARG A 40 8.03 -1.22 -18.49
C ARG A 40 8.93 -0.44 -17.55
N ILE A 41 8.39 -0.04 -16.39
CA ILE A 41 9.05 0.83 -15.39
C ILE A 41 10.09 0.06 -14.55
N HIS A 42 9.74 -1.13 -14.05
CA HIS A 42 10.55 -1.83 -13.04
C HIS A 42 11.27 -3.07 -13.55
N LYS A 43 10.96 -3.55 -14.77
CA LYS A 43 11.44 -4.83 -15.33
C LYS A 43 11.10 -6.05 -14.45
N LYS A 44 10.06 -5.94 -13.61
CA LYS A 44 9.56 -7.00 -12.73
C LYS A 44 8.05 -6.88 -12.52
N SER A 45 7.42 -8.00 -12.20
CA SER A 45 6.03 -8.02 -11.75
C SER A 45 5.96 -7.66 -10.27
N ILE A 46 5.27 -6.57 -9.95
CA ILE A 46 5.01 -6.09 -8.59
C ILE A 46 3.56 -5.65 -8.48
N LEU A 47 3.04 -5.56 -7.25
CA LEU A 47 1.65 -5.16 -7.00
C LEU A 47 1.49 -3.64 -6.84
N GLY A 48 2.56 -2.93 -6.50
CA GLY A 48 2.55 -1.48 -6.35
C GLY A 48 3.96 -0.93 -6.33
N SER A 49 4.07 0.40 -6.50
CA SER A 49 5.34 1.10 -6.36
C SER A 49 5.16 2.58 -6.08
N THR A 50 6.05 3.13 -5.25
CA THR A 50 6.18 4.57 -5.01
C THR A 50 7.23 5.17 -5.96
N ILE A 51 6.81 6.11 -6.81
CA ILE A 51 7.68 6.81 -7.76
C ILE A 51 8.26 8.06 -7.10
N TYR A 52 9.59 8.10 -7.02
CA TYR A 52 10.36 9.19 -6.40
C TYR A 52 10.91 10.18 -7.43
N GLU A 53 11.49 11.28 -6.95
CA GLU A 53 12.11 12.31 -7.79
C GLU A 53 13.24 11.78 -8.68
N LYS A 54 13.89 10.69 -8.27
CA LYS A 54 15.04 10.09 -8.98
C LYS A 54 14.65 9.19 -10.17
N PHE A 55 13.36 8.92 -10.35
CA PHE A 55 12.91 8.12 -11.51
C PHE A 55 12.88 9.02 -12.75
N GLU A 56 13.63 8.62 -13.78
CA GLU A 56 13.55 9.17 -15.14
C GLU A 56 12.28 8.68 -15.82
N LEU A 57 11.14 9.16 -15.33
CA LEU A 57 9.81 8.77 -15.78
C LEU A 57 8.93 10.01 -15.85
N ASP A 58 8.58 10.46 -17.05
CA ASP A 58 7.79 11.69 -17.22
C ASP A 58 6.29 11.43 -17.23
N ALA A 59 5.88 10.25 -17.68
CA ALA A 59 4.47 9.90 -17.80
C ALA A 59 4.22 8.43 -17.50
N VAL A 60 2.99 8.15 -17.06
CA VAL A 60 2.50 6.81 -16.74
C VAL A 60 1.19 6.56 -17.46
N ASN A 61 1.10 5.42 -18.13
CA ASN A 61 -0.16 4.90 -18.67
C ASN A 61 -0.94 4.25 -17.53
N TYR A 62 -2.12 4.78 -17.21
CA TYR A 62 -2.96 4.27 -16.14
C TYR A 62 -4.31 3.83 -16.69
N VAL A 63 -4.93 2.86 -16.02
CA VAL A 63 -6.28 2.38 -16.31
C VAL A 63 -7.27 3.41 -15.79
N SER A 64 -7.92 4.16 -16.69
CA SER A 64 -8.91 5.16 -16.32
C SER A 64 -10.31 4.57 -16.20
N LYS A 65 -10.60 3.50 -16.95
CA LYS A 65 -11.89 2.81 -16.91
C LYS A 65 -11.76 1.35 -17.33
N SER A 66 -12.63 0.50 -16.80
CA SER A 66 -12.83 -0.85 -17.33
C SER A 66 -14.29 -1.09 -17.72
N ILE A 67 -14.52 -1.92 -18.73
CA ILE A 67 -15.87 -2.26 -19.22
C ILE A 67 -15.93 -3.78 -19.37
N GLN A 68 -16.79 -4.41 -18.58
CA GLN A 68 -17.05 -5.84 -18.71
C GLN A 68 -18.11 -6.10 -19.79
N ARG A 69 -17.78 -6.96 -20.76
CA ARG A 69 -18.67 -7.44 -21.82
C ARG A 69 -18.67 -8.97 -21.83
N GLY A 70 -19.56 -9.56 -21.02
CA GLY A 70 -19.57 -10.99 -20.77
C GLY A 70 -18.30 -11.44 -20.04
N GLU A 71 -17.55 -12.36 -20.63
CA GLU A 71 -16.25 -12.84 -20.11
C GLU A 71 -15.08 -11.92 -20.47
N ASN A 72 -15.27 -10.98 -21.41
CA ASN A 72 -14.22 -10.06 -21.84
C ASN A 72 -14.21 -8.79 -20.96
N VAL A 73 -13.01 -8.31 -20.63
CA VAL A 73 -12.80 -7.02 -19.96
C VAL A 73 -12.03 -6.12 -20.91
N GLU A 74 -12.68 -5.06 -21.36
CA GLU A 74 -12.05 -3.99 -22.12
C GLU A 74 -11.52 -2.93 -21.14
N VAL A 75 -10.28 -2.50 -21.34
CA VAL A 75 -9.60 -1.54 -20.45
C VAL A 75 -9.24 -0.29 -21.23
N VAL A 76 -9.69 0.86 -20.75
CA VAL A 76 -9.32 2.16 -21.29
C VAL A 76 -8.13 2.69 -20.52
N LYS A 77 -7.07 3.08 -21.26
CA LYS A 77 -5.84 3.64 -20.70
C LYS A 77 -5.76 5.13 -21.01
N GLU A 78 -5.30 5.91 -20.05
CA GLU A 78 -4.96 7.33 -20.20
C GLU A 78 -3.53 7.58 -19.73
N VAL A 79 -3.00 8.78 -20.01
CA VAL A 79 -1.63 9.15 -19.67
C VAL A 79 -1.65 10.23 -18.59
N GLU A 80 -1.01 9.96 -17.45
CA GLU A 80 -0.77 10.97 -16.41
C GLU A 80 0.65 11.52 -16.55
N GLN A 81 0.77 12.85 -16.64
CA GLN A 81 2.06 13.53 -16.61
C GLN A 81 2.54 13.69 -15.17
N LEU A 82 3.69 13.10 -14.86
CA LEU A 82 4.19 13.07 -13.49
C LEU A 82 4.78 14.43 -13.09
N PRO A 83 4.30 15.04 -11.99
CA PRO A 83 4.67 16.39 -11.60
C PRO A 83 6.18 16.49 -11.31
N PRO A 84 6.90 17.45 -11.93
CA PRO A 84 8.33 17.62 -11.69
C PRO A 84 8.60 18.23 -10.30
N GLY A 85 9.83 18.06 -9.82
CA GLY A 85 10.30 18.67 -8.56
C GLY A 85 9.68 18.13 -7.28
N ARG A 86 8.86 17.06 -7.34
CA ARG A 86 8.23 16.44 -6.18
C ARG A 86 9.05 15.27 -5.63
N LYS A 87 9.26 15.20 -4.30
CA LYS A 87 9.92 14.07 -3.61
C LYS A 87 9.22 12.73 -3.87
N VAL A 88 7.90 12.77 -3.98
CA VAL A 88 7.07 11.63 -4.38
C VAL A 88 6.21 12.12 -5.53
N ARG A 89 6.36 11.50 -6.70
CA ARG A 89 5.71 11.92 -7.94
C ARG A 89 4.40 11.19 -8.18
N ALA A 90 4.32 9.91 -7.79
CA ALA A 90 3.11 9.09 -7.85
C ALA A 90 3.24 7.84 -6.97
N VAL A 91 2.11 7.18 -6.72
CA VAL A 91 2.04 5.77 -6.28
C VAL A 91 1.28 5.00 -7.35
N LEU A 92 1.86 3.90 -7.80
CA LEU A 92 1.30 2.99 -8.79
C LEU A 92 0.77 1.74 -8.08
N LEU A 93 -0.38 1.24 -8.53
CA LEU A 93 -1.01 0.02 -8.02
C LEU A 93 -1.46 -0.84 -9.20
N LEU A 94 -1.19 -2.14 -9.15
CA LEU A 94 -1.61 -3.06 -10.19
C LEU A 94 -3.14 -3.18 -10.22
N TYR A 95 -3.73 -2.85 -11.36
CA TYR A 95 -5.16 -2.95 -11.64
C TYR A 95 -5.65 -4.40 -11.58
N GLY A 96 -6.94 -4.59 -11.26
CA GLY A 96 -7.61 -5.89 -11.30
C GLY A 96 -7.69 -6.63 -9.96
N PHE A 97 -6.97 -6.22 -8.93
CA PHE A 97 -6.98 -6.91 -7.64
C PHE A 97 -8.19 -6.57 -6.75
N PRO A 98 -8.55 -7.43 -5.77
CA PRO A 98 -9.60 -7.16 -4.79
C PRO A 98 -9.30 -5.94 -3.91
N LYS A 99 -10.34 -5.29 -3.37
CA LYS A 99 -10.22 -4.11 -2.50
C LYS A 99 -9.22 -4.31 -1.35
N LEU A 100 -9.21 -5.49 -0.71
CA LEU A 100 -8.27 -5.82 0.36
C LEU A 100 -6.81 -5.80 -0.11
N ALA A 101 -6.54 -6.43 -1.26
CA ALA A 101 -5.21 -6.46 -1.86
C ALA A 101 -4.72 -5.06 -2.25
N ILE A 102 -5.56 -4.29 -2.95
CA ILE A 102 -5.21 -2.92 -3.33
C ILE A 102 -4.99 -2.04 -2.09
N GLY A 103 -5.85 -2.14 -1.08
CA GLY A 103 -5.76 -1.30 0.11
C GLY A 103 -4.54 -1.60 0.96
N SER A 104 -4.20 -2.88 1.13
CA SER A 104 -2.98 -3.31 1.81
C SER A 104 -1.72 -2.85 1.06
N THR A 105 -1.72 -2.97 -0.27
CA THR A 105 -0.62 -2.50 -1.13
C THR A 105 -0.50 -0.98 -1.07
N LEU A 106 -1.61 -0.26 -1.11
CA LEU A 106 -1.60 1.19 -0.99
C LEU A 106 -1.10 1.65 0.39
N ALA A 107 -1.47 0.95 1.47
CA ALA A 107 -0.96 1.27 2.79
C ALA A 107 0.56 1.04 2.89
N HIS A 108 1.07 0.00 2.23
CA HIS A 108 2.50 -0.25 2.08
C HIS A 108 3.20 0.91 1.34
N GLU A 109 2.73 1.26 0.15
CA GLU A 109 3.35 2.32 -0.67
C GLU A 109 3.20 3.72 -0.05
N LEU A 110 2.09 4.01 0.62
CA LEU A 110 1.95 5.27 1.33
C LEU A 110 2.88 5.38 2.52
N MET A 111 3.33 4.28 3.11
CA MET A 111 4.36 4.33 4.15
C MET A 111 5.71 4.76 3.57
N HIS A 112 6.08 4.21 2.41
CA HIS A 112 7.24 4.66 1.63
C HIS A 112 7.15 6.15 1.30
N ALA A 113 6.02 6.58 0.75
CA ALA A 113 5.79 7.99 0.41
C ALA A 113 5.87 8.90 1.65
N TRP A 114 5.22 8.50 2.75
CA TRP A 114 5.22 9.27 4.00
C TRP A 114 6.64 9.44 4.55
N MET A 115 7.41 8.36 4.63
CA MET A 115 8.82 8.41 5.07
C MET A 115 9.64 9.37 4.19
N ARG A 116 9.50 9.29 2.87
CA ARG A 116 10.20 10.19 1.94
C ARG A 116 9.85 11.66 2.16
N ILE A 117 8.56 11.96 2.36
CA ILE A 117 8.07 13.32 2.61
C ILE A 117 8.61 13.88 3.93
N GLN A 118 8.56 13.06 4.99
CA GLN A 118 9.07 13.42 6.32
C GLN A 118 10.61 13.55 6.38
N GLY A 119 11.33 13.16 5.32
CA GLY A 119 12.77 13.36 5.22
C GLY A 119 13.62 12.20 5.72
N TYR A 120 13.03 11.00 5.86
CA TYR A 120 13.82 9.78 6.09
C TYR A 120 14.65 9.51 4.84
N ARG A 121 15.98 9.51 4.97
CA ARG A 121 16.94 9.32 3.87
C ARG A 121 17.89 8.18 4.22
N GLY A 122 18.24 7.37 3.21
CA GLY A 122 19.26 6.32 3.36
C GLY A 122 18.89 5.21 4.35
N LEU A 123 17.60 4.97 4.60
CA LEU A 123 17.19 3.84 5.43
C LEU A 123 17.64 2.54 4.77
N ALA A 124 18.14 1.62 5.60
CA ALA A 124 18.39 0.25 5.17
C ALA A 124 17.11 -0.37 4.61
N LEU A 125 17.25 -1.18 3.56
CA LEU A 125 16.12 -1.74 2.82
C LEU A 125 15.17 -2.52 3.73
N ASN A 126 15.71 -3.35 4.63
CA ASN A 126 14.95 -4.12 5.61
C ASN A 126 14.11 -3.24 6.56
N ILE A 127 14.60 -2.06 6.95
CA ILE A 127 13.86 -1.13 7.81
C ILE A 127 12.72 -0.47 7.02
N ALA A 128 13.03 0.03 5.82
CA ALA A 128 12.04 0.70 4.97
C ALA A 128 10.91 -0.26 4.58
N GLU A 129 11.26 -1.44 4.07
CA GLU A 129 10.29 -2.48 3.67
C GLU A 129 9.56 -3.07 4.87
N GLY A 130 10.26 -3.29 5.98
CA GLY A 130 9.69 -3.78 7.22
C GLY A 130 8.59 -2.86 7.77
N LEU A 131 8.85 -1.56 7.84
CA LEU A 131 7.85 -0.57 8.24
C LEU A 131 6.66 -0.52 7.27
N SER A 132 6.92 -0.56 5.95
CA SER A 132 5.86 -0.58 4.95
C SER A 132 4.98 -1.82 5.07
N GLN A 133 5.56 -3.00 5.35
CA GLN A 133 4.81 -4.22 5.65
C GLN A 133 4.01 -4.13 6.96
N VAL A 134 4.55 -3.48 8.00
CA VAL A 134 3.79 -3.20 9.23
C VAL A 134 2.54 -2.37 8.94
N MET A 135 2.65 -1.36 8.07
CA MET A 135 1.49 -0.53 7.72
C MET A 135 0.47 -1.28 6.87
N ALA A 136 0.92 -2.14 5.95
CA ALA A 136 0.08 -3.05 5.19
C ALA A 136 -0.73 -4.00 6.10
N HIS A 137 -0.03 -4.65 7.03
CA HIS A 137 -0.61 -5.56 8.02
C HIS A 137 -1.60 -4.86 8.95
N LYS A 138 -1.22 -3.70 9.52
CA LYS A 138 -2.11 -2.90 10.37
C LYS A 138 -3.35 -2.39 9.62
N TRP A 139 -3.22 -2.07 8.34
CA TRP A 139 -4.37 -1.69 7.52
C TRP A 139 -5.34 -2.88 7.37
N LEU A 140 -4.83 -4.10 7.14
CA LEU A 140 -5.66 -5.31 7.10
C LEU A 140 -6.35 -5.54 8.45
N GLU A 141 -5.64 -5.40 9.57
CA GLU A 141 -6.22 -5.48 10.93
C GLU A 141 -7.35 -4.48 11.14
N TRP A 142 -7.15 -3.24 10.68
CA TRP A 142 -8.11 -2.14 10.79
C TRP A 142 -9.40 -2.36 9.98
N GLN A 143 -9.36 -3.18 8.92
CA GLN A 143 -10.58 -3.55 8.19
C GLN A 143 -11.50 -4.39 9.08
N SER A 144 -12.68 -3.83 9.40
CA SER A 144 -13.75 -4.54 10.09
C SER A 144 -14.78 -5.05 9.09
N PHE A 145 -15.16 -6.32 9.24
CA PHE A 145 -16.26 -6.93 8.49
C PHE A 145 -17.46 -7.20 9.41
N THR A 146 -17.66 -6.34 10.42
CA THR A 146 -18.87 -6.32 11.24
C THR A 146 -20.05 -5.87 10.40
N GLY A 147 -20.74 -6.82 9.78
CA GLY A 147 -22.15 -6.68 9.45
C GLY A 147 -22.99 -6.98 10.69
N ASN A 148 -24.22 -6.45 10.75
CA ASN A 148 -25.23 -6.72 11.78
C ASN A 148 -25.60 -8.22 11.87
N ASP A 149 -24.66 -9.07 12.33
CA ASP A 149 -24.81 -10.52 12.44
C ASP A 149 -25.62 -10.94 13.68
N TYR A 150 -26.15 -9.99 14.46
CA TYR A 150 -27.02 -10.33 15.59
C TYR A 150 -28.40 -10.87 15.17
N MET A 151 -28.78 -10.86 13.89
CA MET A 151 -30.13 -11.28 13.46
C MET A 151 -30.25 -12.22 12.25
N LYS A 152 -29.18 -12.65 11.59
CA LYS A 152 -29.20 -13.77 10.61
C LYS A 152 -27.76 -14.08 10.19
N GLY A 153 -27.43 -15.37 10.07
CA GLY A 153 -26.05 -15.86 9.93
C GLY A 153 -25.18 -15.10 8.94
N THR A 154 -23.88 -15.05 9.22
CA THR A 154 -22.89 -14.38 8.37
C THR A 154 -23.05 -14.79 6.90
N SER A 155 -23.21 -13.81 6.00
CA SER A 155 -23.17 -14.07 4.55
C SER A 155 -21.86 -14.73 4.10
N GLU A 156 -21.92 -15.63 3.10
CA GLU A 156 -20.75 -16.27 2.47
C GLU A 156 -19.70 -15.24 2.02
N LYS A 157 -20.15 -14.08 1.52
CA LYS A 157 -19.29 -12.96 1.11
C LYS A 157 -18.46 -12.41 2.28
N THR A 158 -19.07 -12.22 3.45
CA THR A 158 -18.35 -11.76 4.64
C THR A 158 -17.34 -12.80 5.10
N GLN A 159 -17.69 -14.10 5.06
CA GLN A 159 -16.76 -15.17 5.39
C GLN A 159 -15.58 -15.22 4.43
N PHE A 160 -15.83 -15.08 3.11
CA PHE A 160 -14.78 -14.98 2.10
C PHE A 160 -13.83 -13.81 2.37
N LEU A 161 -14.35 -12.62 2.67
CA LEU A 161 -13.51 -11.45 2.98
C LEU A 161 -12.68 -11.64 4.25
N ARG A 162 -13.23 -12.31 5.28
CA ARG A 162 -12.48 -12.68 6.49
C ARG A 162 -11.33 -13.64 6.15
N ASN A 163 -11.61 -14.70 5.39
CA ASN A 163 -10.59 -15.66 4.98
C ASN A 163 -9.51 -15.01 4.11
N LEU A 164 -9.89 -14.14 3.17
CA LEU A 164 -8.95 -13.40 2.34
C LEU A 164 -8.06 -12.47 3.17
N LYS A 165 -8.62 -11.76 4.16
CA LYS A 165 -7.86 -10.93 5.10
C LYS A 165 -6.83 -11.75 5.87
N GLU A 166 -7.22 -12.89 6.43
CA GLU A 166 -6.30 -13.74 7.19
C GLU A 166 -5.22 -14.36 6.30
N PHE A 167 -5.58 -14.87 5.12
CA PHE A 167 -4.62 -15.37 4.13
C PHE A 167 -3.55 -14.31 3.77
N MET A 168 -3.98 -13.06 3.58
CA MET A 168 -3.05 -11.97 3.28
C MET A 168 -2.13 -11.63 4.45
N LYS A 169 -2.66 -11.61 5.69
CA LYS A 169 -1.85 -11.38 6.90
C LYS A 169 -0.80 -12.48 7.09
N ASP A 170 -1.22 -13.74 6.98
CA ASP A 170 -0.33 -14.91 7.02
C ASP A 170 0.79 -14.78 5.97
N GLY A 171 0.46 -14.33 4.76
CA GLY A 171 1.43 -14.11 3.68
C GLY A 171 2.48 -13.02 3.97
N ILE A 172 2.16 -12.03 4.81
CA ILE A 172 3.12 -11.02 5.29
C ILE A 172 3.97 -11.62 6.41
N GLU A 173 3.33 -12.24 7.40
CA GLU A 173 3.99 -12.76 8.61
C GLU A 173 5.00 -13.87 8.32
N ARG A 174 4.63 -14.78 7.42
CA ARG A 174 5.41 -15.98 7.06
C ARG A 174 6.38 -15.75 5.90
N ARG A 175 6.50 -14.52 5.39
CA ARG A 175 7.40 -14.22 4.28
C ARG A 175 8.85 -14.50 4.70
N TYR A 176 9.57 -15.24 3.86
CA TYR A 176 10.95 -15.65 4.14
C TYR A 176 12.01 -14.61 3.79
N SER A 177 11.72 -13.73 2.82
CA SER A 177 12.70 -12.76 2.32
C SER A 177 13.26 -11.89 3.45
N GLU A 178 14.54 -11.57 3.40
CA GLU A 178 15.23 -10.77 4.41
C GLU A 178 14.58 -9.38 4.58
N ALA A 179 14.49 -8.59 3.51
CA ALA A 179 13.97 -7.23 3.60
C ALA A 179 12.49 -7.17 3.99
N TYR A 180 11.62 -7.94 3.34
CA TYR A 180 10.17 -7.84 3.56
C TYR A 180 9.66 -8.72 4.70
N GLY A 181 10.29 -9.87 4.95
CA GLY A 181 9.83 -10.86 5.91
C GLY A 181 10.51 -10.69 7.26
N HIS A 182 11.84 -10.80 7.27
CA HIS A 182 12.61 -10.55 8.49
C HIS A 182 12.49 -9.08 8.93
N GLY A 183 12.65 -8.13 8.00
CA GLY A 183 12.43 -6.71 8.28
C GLY A 183 11.04 -6.39 8.85
N PHE A 184 9.98 -7.07 8.38
CA PHE A 184 8.65 -6.95 8.96
C PHE A 184 8.60 -7.41 10.41
N ARG A 185 9.15 -8.59 10.72
CA ARG A 185 9.12 -9.14 12.09
C ARG A 185 9.86 -8.23 13.08
N GLU A 186 11.03 -7.73 12.70
CA GLU A 186 11.81 -6.80 13.52
C GLU A 186 11.07 -5.46 13.71
N ALA A 187 10.55 -4.88 12.61
CA ALA A 187 9.81 -3.62 12.68
C ALA A 187 8.52 -3.76 13.48
N LYS A 188 7.79 -4.88 13.33
CA LYS A 188 6.57 -5.19 14.09
C LYS A 188 6.88 -5.30 15.57
N TRP A 189 7.91 -6.06 15.94
CA TRP A 189 8.35 -6.20 17.33
C TRP A 189 8.68 -4.84 17.95
N ALA A 190 9.46 -4.01 17.25
CA ALA A 190 9.79 -2.66 17.72
C ALA A 190 8.55 -1.77 17.88
N VAL A 191 7.61 -1.83 16.93
CA VAL A 191 6.35 -1.08 16.98
C VAL A 191 5.44 -1.56 18.11
N GLU A 192 5.39 -2.86 18.39
CA GLU A 192 4.60 -3.43 19.48
C GLU A 192 5.20 -3.11 20.84
N ARG A 193 6.53 -3.19 20.96
CA ARG A 193 7.24 -2.91 22.21
C ARG A 193 7.29 -1.44 22.58
N TYR A 194 7.56 -0.57 21.60
CA TYR A 194 7.82 0.85 21.85
C TYR A 194 6.73 1.80 21.34
N GLY A 195 5.80 1.30 20.54
CA GLY A 195 4.78 2.11 19.88
C GLY A 195 5.28 2.76 18.59
N LEU A 196 4.42 2.82 17.58
CA LEU A 196 4.74 3.33 16.24
C LEU A 196 5.42 4.71 16.25
N ARG A 197 4.87 5.65 17.03
CA ARG A 197 5.38 7.04 17.09
C ARG A 197 6.81 7.11 17.62
N TYR A 198 7.12 6.34 18.66
CA TYR A 198 8.47 6.32 19.22
C TYR A 198 9.43 5.65 18.26
N THR A 199 9.06 4.50 17.70
CA THR A 199 9.87 3.75 16.73
C THR A 199 10.25 4.62 15.54
N LEU A 200 9.28 5.33 14.94
CA LEU A 200 9.55 6.25 13.83
C LEU A 200 10.47 7.41 14.24
N LYS A 201 10.30 7.98 15.43
CA LYS A 201 11.16 9.06 15.95
C LYS A 201 12.59 8.57 16.22
N HIS A 202 12.74 7.34 16.69
CA HIS A 202 14.04 6.71 16.91
C HIS A 202 14.76 6.50 15.58
N ILE A 203 14.10 5.90 14.59
CA ILE A 203 14.64 5.66 13.24
C ILE A 203 15.05 6.99 12.58
N ALA A 204 14.25 8.04 12.71
CA ALA A 204 14.59 9.35 12.16
C ALA A 204 15.92 9.92 12.73
N ARG A 205 16.27 9.55 13.96
CA ARG A 205 17.47 10.04 14.66
C ARG A 205 18.68 9.13 14.51
N LYS A 206 18.45 7.82 14.46
CA LYS A 206 19.50 6.80 14.56
C LYS A 206 19.70 5.99 13.28
N GLY A 207 18.71 5.99 12.37
CA GLY A 207 18.72 5.17 11.16
C GLY A 207 18.48 3.68 11.39
N SER A 208 18.29 3.24 12.65
CA SER A 208 18.05 1.86 13.07
C SER A 208 16.72 1.71 13.81
N LEU A 209 16.25 0.47 13.97
CA LEU A 209 15.14 0.16 14.87
C LEU A 209 15.57 0.33 16.34
N PRO A 210 14.67 0.70 17.26
CA PRO A 210 14.94 0.67 18.69
C PRO A 210 15.05 -0.78 19.18
N GLU A 211 16.03 -1.03 20.05
CA GLU A 211 16.30 -2.32 20.72
C GLU A 211 15.79 -2.31 22.16
#